data_AF-A0A351X9T3-F1
#
_entry.id   AF-A0A351X9T3-F1
#
_cell.length_a   1.000
_cell.length_b   1.000
_cell.length_c   1.000
_cell.angle_alpha   90.00
_cell.angle_beta   90.00
_cell.angle_gamma   90.00
#
_symmetry.space_group_name_H-M   'P 1'
#
loop_
_entity.id
_entity.type
_entity.pdbx_description
1 polymer ?
#
loop_
_entity_poly.entity_id
_entity_poly.type
_entity_poly.pdbx_seq_one_letter_code
_entity_poly.pdbx_strand_id
1 'polypeptide(L)' 'MLKTVWGENLDTKCPLSEYPRPQFKRDSYMSLNGEWQLKFSECEEIPEFYTYNITVPFSPESELSGVMRRPKDE' A
#
# COMPACT_ATOMS: atom_id res chain seq x y z
N MET A 1 4.08 7.67 -16.64
CA MET A 1 2.84 6.88 -16.61
C MET A 1 1.64 7.80 -16.63
N LEU A 2 0.50 7.36 -17.16
CA LEU A 2 -0.75 8.11 -17.09
C LEU A 2 -1.39 7.89 -15.73
N LYS A 3 -1.59 8.95 -14.96
CA LYS A 3 -2.34 8.93 -13.69
C LYS A 3 -3.71 9.55 -13.91
N THR A 4 -4.69 9.07 -13.14
CA THR A 4 -5.96 9.77 -13.00
C THR A 4 -5.81 10.91 -12.00
N VAL A 5 -6.75 11.84 -11.98
CA VAL A 5 -6.78 12.94 -10.99
C VAL A 5 -6.73 12.44 -9.54
N TRP A 6 -7.28 11.25 -9.27
CA TRP A 6 -7.22 10.61 -7.95
C TRP A 6 -5.83 10.07 -7.62
N GLY A 7 -5.13 9.50 -8.61
CA GLY A 7 -3.75 9.04 -8.43
C GLY A 7 -2.75 10.19 -8.29
N GLU A 8 -3.03 11.35 -8.89
CA GLU A 8 -2.24 12.57 -8.72
C GLU A 8 -2.40 13.19 -7.33
N ASN A 9 -3.61 13.14 -6.76
CA ASN A 9 -3.94 13.71 -5.44
C ASN A 9 -4.05 12.64 -4.35
N LEU A 10 -3.29 11.56 -4.46
CA LEU A 10 -3.33 10.45 -3.53
C LEU A 10 -2.84 10.88 -2.13
N ASP A 11 -3.63 10.62 -1.10
CA ASP A 11 -3.19 10.64 0.30
C ASP A 11 -2.57 9.29 0.66
N THR A 12 -1.24 9.24 0.83
CA THR A 12 -0.52 8.00 1.16
C THR A 12 -0.81 7.49 2.58
N LYS A 13 -1.33 8.34 3.48
CA LYS A 13 -1.64 7.94 4.86
C LYS A 13 -2.99 7.26 4.99
N CYS A 14 -3.93 7.58 4.10
CA CYS A 14 -5.25 6.96 4.10
C CYS A 14 -5.73 6.71 2.65
N PRO A 15 -4.97 5.94 1.86
CA PRO A 15 -5.33 5.68 0.47
C PRO A 15 -6.60 4.82 0.44
N LEU A 16 -7.56 5.22 -0.39
CA LEU A 16 -8.89 4.60 -0.46
C LEU A 16 -9.58 4.55 0.91
N SER A 17 -9.73 5.71 1.56
CA SER A 17 -10.33 5.85 2.89
C SER A 17 -11.84 5.50 2.97
N GLU A 18 -12.50 5.30 1.84
CA GLU A 18 -13.93 5.03 1.78
C GLU A 18 -14.28 3.64 2.33
N TYR A 19 -15.39 3.57 3.05
CA TYR A 19 -15.86 2.30 3.62
C TYR A 19 -16.38 1.38 2.48
N PRO A 20 -15.93 0.11 2.38
CA PRO A 20 -16.24 -0.76 1.24
C PRO A 20 -17.74 -0.98 0.96
N ARG A 21 -18.60 -0.86 1.99
CA ARG A 21 -20.06 -0.99 1.85
C ARG A 21 -20.77 0.21 2.50
N PRO A 22 -20.89 1.36 1.82
CA PRO A 22 -21.35 2.60 2.45
C PRO A 22 -22.68 2.47 3.22
N GLN A 23 -23.61 1.64 2.73
CA GLN A 23 -24.91 1.38 3.36
C GLN A 23 -24.83 0.54 4.66
N PHE A 24 -23.74 -0.19 4.87
CA PHE A 24 -23.51 -1.07 6.04
C PHE A 24 -22.30 -0.59 6.86
N LYS A 25 -22.10 0.72 6.93
CA LYS A 25 -21.03 1.33 7.71
C LYS A 25 -21.21 0.98 9.19
N ARG A 26 -20.10 0.61 9.82
CA ARG A 26 -20.01 0.35 11.27
C ARG A 26 -19.03 1.33 11.88
N ASP A 27 -19.33 1.78 13.09
CA ASP A 27 -18.46 2.73 13.82
C ASP A 27 -17.14 2.10 14.27
N SER A 28 -17.10 0.78 14.43
CA SER A 28 -15.90 0.04 14.80
C SER A 28 -14.93 -0.23 13.65
N TYR A 29 -15.19 0.32 12.46
CA TYR A 29 -14.31 0.10 11.31
C TYR A 29 -13.10 1.04 11.34
N MET A 30 -11.94 0.45 11.11
CA MET A 30 -10.68 1.16 10.90
C MET A 30 -10.02 0.62 9.63
N SER A 31 -9.71 1.53 8.70
CA SER A 31 -8.87 1.18 7.55
C SER A 31 -7.44 0.98 8.03
N LEU A 32 -6.77 -0.05 7.53
CA LEU A 32 -5.34 -0.29 7.72
C LEU A 32 -4.51 0.09 6.49
N ASN A 33 -5.17 0.64 5.47
CA ASN A 33 -4.48 1.20 4.32
C ASN A 33 -3.65 2.40 4.76
N GLY A 34 -2.49 2.56 4.15
CA GLY A 34 -1.52 3.58 4.53
C GLY A 34 -0.10 3.14 4.19
N GLU A 35 0.86 3.77 4.86
CA GLU A 35 2.28 3.45 4.71
C GLU A 35 2.68 2.28 5.62
N TRP A 36 3.35 1.30 5.04
CA TRP A 36 3.86 0.10 5.71
C TRP A 36 5.34 -0.09 5.39
N GLN A 37 6.06 -0.79 6.27
CA GLN A 37 7.43 -1.21 6.00
C GLN A 37 7.44 -2.54 5.25
N LEU A 38 8.31 -2.67 4.25
CA LEU A 38 8.40 -3.81 3.33
C LEU A 38 9.84 -4.28 3.14
N LYS A 39 10.01 -5.60 3.07
CA LYS A 39 11.22 -6.25 2.58
C LYS A 39 10.81 -7.41 1.67
N PHE A 40 11.48 -7.54 0.53
CA PHE A 40 11.41 -8.76 -0.28
C PHE A 40 12.37 -9.78 0.31
N SER A 41 11.89 -11.00 0.53
CA SER A 41 12.72 -12.09 1.04
C SER A 41 12.22 -13.42 0.48
N GLU A 42 13.16 -14.31 0.18
CA GLU A 42 12.87 -15.70 -0.16
C GLU A 42 12.73 -16.58 1.10
N CYS A 43 13.09 -16.06 2.27
CA CYS A 43 12.98 -16.75 3.54
C CYS A 43 11.67 -16.37 4.24
N GLU A 44 11.08 -17.31 4.99
CA GLU A 44 9.87 -17.08 5.79
C GLU A 44 10.16 -16.37 7.13
N GLU A 45 11.43 -16.13 7.45
CA GLU A 45 11.86 -15.49 8.69
C GLU A 45 11.46 -14.01 8.73
N ILE A 46 11.04 -13.54 9.91
CA ILE A 46 10.75 -12.12 10.12
C ILE A 46 12.07 -11.35 10.04
N PRO A 47 12.17 -10.35 9.15
CA PRO A 47 13.43 -9.65 8.98
C PRO A 47 13.70 -8.68 10.13
N GLU A 48 14.97 -8.55 10.50
CA GLU A 48 15.40 -7.57 11.52
C GLU A 48 15.28 -6.11 11.03
N PHE A 49 15.30 -5.91 9.71
CA PHE A 49 15.23 -4.60 9.07
C PHE A 49 14.37 -4.65 7.80
N TYR A 50 13.67 -3.56 7.52
CA TYR A 50 12.85 -3.39 6.32
C TYR A 50 13.49 -2.35 5.40
N THR A 51 13.59 -2.68 4.12
CA THR A 51 14.33 -1.86 3.15
C THR A 51 13.48 -0.76 2.52
N TYR A 52 12.17 -0.98 2.43
CA TYR A 52 11.24 -0.09 1.70
C TYR A 52 10.09 0.35 2.60
N ASN A 53 9.48 1.47 2.22
CA ASN A 53 8.14 1.83 2.64
C ASN A 53 7.19 1.65 1.44
N ILE A 54 6.03 1.06 1.67
CA ILE A 54 5.01 0.81 0.65
C ILE A 54 3.67 1.43 1.05
N THR A 55 3.01 2.07 0.09
CA THR A 55 1.63 2.55 0.23
C THR A 55 0.64 1.43 -0.09
N VAL A 56 0.08 0.79 0.93
CA VAL A 56 -0.99 -0.22 0.79
C VAL A 56 -2.30 0.50 0.48
N PRO A 57 -3.05 0.12 -0.57
CA PRO A 57 -3.11 -1.23 -1.13
C PRO A 57 -2.47 -1.42 -2.52
N PHE A 58 -1.55 -0.55 -2.94
CA PHE A 58 -0.95 -0.66 -4.26
C PHE A 58 0.10 -1.78 -4.32
N SER A 59 0.11 -2.56 -5.41
CA SER A 59 1.15 -3.57 -5.63
C SER A 59 2.54 -2.94 -5.69
N PRO A 60 3.61 -3.62 -5.23
CA PRO A 60 4.96 -3.03 -5.17
C PRO A 60 5.53 -2.55 -6.50
N GLU A 61 5.11 -3.12 -7.63
CA GLU A 61 5.52 -2.69 -8.97
C GLU A 61 4.82 -1.41 -9.45
N SER A 62 3.75 -1.00 -8.79
CA SER A 62 2.99 0.21 -9.13
C SER A 62 3.74 1.46 -8.70
N GLU A 63 3.65 2.54 -9.50
CA GLU A 63 4.16 3.86 -9.13
C GLU A 63 3.53 4.38 -7.84
N LEU A 64 2.23 4.13 -7.64
CA LEU A 64 1.50 4.64 -6.47
C LEU A 64 1.90 3.94 -5.16
N SER A 65 2.59 2.80 -5.25
CA SER A 65 3.13 2.11 -4.07
C SER A 65 4.35 2.83 -3.48
N GLY A 66 5.05 3.64 -4.28
CA GLY A 66 6.34 4.25 -3.92
C GLY A 66 7.54 3.30 -4.05
N VAL A 67 7.33 2.01 -4.32
CA VAL A 67 8.40 0.99 -4.39
C VAL A 67 8.88 0.79 -5.83
N MET A 68 7.96 0.69 -6.80
CA MET A 68 8.23 0.44 -8.22
C MET A 68 9.19 -0.73 -8.50
N ARG A 69 9.04 -1.83 -7.76
CA ARG A 69 9.90 -3.01 -7.88
C ARG A 69 9.10 -4.30 -7.89
N ARG A 70 9.53 -5.29 -8.68
CA ARG A 70 8.90 -6.63 -8.65
C ARG A 70 9.67 -7.55 -7.69
N PRO A 71 8.98 -8.49 -7.01
CA PRO A 71 9.63 -9.43 -6.11
C PRO A 71 10.70 -10.33 -6.75
N LYS A 72 10.64 -10.58 -8.07
CA LYS A 72 11.56 -11.48 -8.79
C LYS A 72 12.83 -10.81 -9.32
N ASP A 73 13.06 -9.54 -9.01
CA ASP A 73 14.25 -8.81 -9.45
C ASP A 73 15.43 -8.99 -8.44
N GLU A 74 15.50 -10.11 -7.69
CA GLU A 74 16.60 -10.58 -6.83
C GLU A 74 16.91 -12.06 -7.07
#